data_AF-A0A4Y7IQD7-F1
#
_entry.id   AF-A0A4Y7IQD7-F1
#
_cell.length_a   1.000
_cell.length_b   1.000
_cell.length_c   1.000
_cell.angle_alpha   90.00
_cell.angle_beta   90.00
_cell.angle_gamma   90.00
#
_symmetry.space_group_name_H-M   'P 1'
#
loop_
_entity.id
_entity.type
_entity.pdbx_description
1 polymer ?
#
loop_
_entity_poly.entity_id
_entity_poly.type
_entity_poly.pdbx_seq_one_letter_code
_entity_poly.pdbx_strand_id
1 'polypeptide(L)'
;MENDMQKQQHNNHGGDESFKLVGHENFTRTNPRSDKFHVKKFHHVEFWCSDAINVAQRFSYGLGIPITEKSDLSTGNMVHASYLLHSGDLNILFTAPYSPSVAEILTRTTSSTASIPTFNHSMARSFSTSQGLGVRAVAVEADDAESAFNISISCGARPSHPPMEINDGIIISEIELYGDVVLRIYDEEPPLASKDLEDFGIRRLDHVAGNVMNLPEVVKYVKMFTGFHEFSQFTINDLTGVIESGLNSAVLANNGESVLLNITEPVHGTERKSQIQTYLEHNQGEGVGHMAFASEDIFMTKK
;
A
#
# COMPACT_ATOMS: atom_id res chain seq x y z
N MET A 1 49.87 -38.95 4.79
CA MET A 1 48.83 -39.66 4.00
C MET A 1 47.61 -39.77 4.87
N GLU A 2 46.91 -38.65 4.98
CA GLU A 2 45.67 -38.49 5.74
C GLU A 2 45.04 -37.22 5.15
N ASN A 3 43.76 -37.29 4.80
CA ASN A 3 42.90 -36.27 4.15
C ASN A 3 42.45 -36.60 2.72
N ASP A 4 41.70 -37.68 2.53
CA ASP A 4 40.80 -37.81 1.36
C ASP A 4 39.60 -38.74 1.62
N MET A 5 38.98 -38.62 2.80
CA MET A 5 37.73 -39.31 3.14
C MET A 5 36.79 -38.39 3.91
N GLN A 6 36.24 -37.41 3.20
CA GLN A 6 34.97 -36.75 3.54
C GLN A 6 34.43 -36.05 2.28
N LYS A 7 34.15 -36.85 1.25
CA LYS A 7 33.20 -36.51 0.18
C LYS A 7 31.93 -37.33 0.44
N GLN A 8 30.79 -36.71 0.16
CA GLN A 8 29.42 -37.24 0.20
C GLN A 8 28.72 -37.13 1.56
N GLN A 9 27.96 -36.05 1.74
CA GLN A 9 26.51 -36.09 1.89
C GLN A 9 26.02 -34.69 2.25
N HIS A 10 25.35 -34.02 1.31
CA HIS A 10 24.18 -33.13 1.49
C HIS A 10 24.02 -32.27 0.22
N ASN A 11 23.58 -32.92 -0.86
CA ASN A 11 22.92 -32.24 -1.98
C ASN A 11 21.54 -32.88 -2.10
N ASN A 12 20.56 -32.28 -1.41
CA ASN A 12 19.14 -32.36 -1.74
C ASN A 12 18.38 -31.45 -0.78
N HIS A 13 18.30 -30.16 -1.12
CA HIS A 13 17.18 -29.30 -0.73
C HIS A 13 16.65 -28.69 -2.03
N GLY A 14 15.33 -28.83 -2.24
CA GLY A 14 14.63 -28.48 -3.46
C GLY A 14 14.82 -27.01 -3.86
N GLY A 15 14.71 -26.75 -5.16
CA GLY A 15 14.89 -25.43 -5.74
C GLY A 15 13.92 -24.42 -5.16
N ASP A 16 14.44 -23.53 -4.32
CA ASP A 16 13.87 -22.21 -4.08
C ASP A 16 14.27 -21.38 -5.30
N GLU A 17 13.35 -21.12 -6.24
CA GLU A 17 13.59 -20.14 -7.29
C GLU A 17 13.68 -18.75 -6.63
N SER A 18 14.88 -18.43 -6.14
CA SER A 18 15.20 -17.14 -5.55
C SER A 18 14.87 -16.04 -6.55
N PHE A 19 14.07 -15.04 -6.14
CA PHE A 19 13.85 -13.83 -6.92
C PHE A 19 15.20 -13.29 -7.41
N LYS A 20 15.30 -13.07 -8.73
CA LYS A 20 16.49 -12.54 -9.37
C LYS A 20 16.10 -11.33 -10.20
N LEU A 21 16.66 -10.18 -9.84
CA LEU A 21 16.54 -8.97 -10.64
C LEU A 21 17.42 -9.12 -11.90
N VAL A 22 16.81 -9.08 -13.08
CA VAL A 22 17.47 -9.27 -14.38
C VAL A 22 17.43 -8.03 -15.27
N GLY A 23 16.58 -7.06 -14.92
CA GLY A 23 16.39 -5.82 -15.67
C GLY A 23 15.44 -5.95 -16.85
N HIS A 24 14.99 -4.82 -17.38
CA HIS A 24 13.93 -4.72 -18.38
C HIS A 24 14.25 -5.52 -19.64
N GLU A 25 15.47 -5.39 -20.18
CA GLU A 25 15.85 -6.06 -21.44
C GLU A 25 15.85 -7.59 -21.33
N ASN A 26 16.18 -8.12 -20.15
CA ASN A 26 16.26 -9.57 -19.91
C ASN A 26 14.99 -10.14 -19.25
N PHE A 27 14.02 -9.28 -18.92
CA PHE A 27 12.80 -9.68 -18.25
C PHE A 27 11.76 -10.19 -19.26
N THR A 28 11.45 -11.49 -19.19
CA THR A 28 10.34 -12.06 -19.96
C THR A 28 9.10 -12.11 -19.08
N ARG A 29 8.15 -11.20 -19.32
CA ARG A 29 6.89 -11.16 -18.57
C ARG A 29 6.07 -12.43 -18.83
N THR A 30 5.63 -13.05 -17.74
CA THR A 30 4.64 -14.13 -17.77
C THR A 30 3.57 -13.85 -16.72
N ASN A 31 2.32 -14.16 -17.01
CA ASN A 31 1.22 -14.08 -16.05
C ASN A 31 0.77 -15.51 -15.72
N PRO A 32 1.32 -16.14 -14.66
CA PRO A 32 0.97 -17.50 -14.25
C PRO A 32 -0.43 -17.60 -13.62
N ARG A 33 -1.09 -16.47 -13.38
CA ARG A 33 -2.37 -16.37 -12.67
C ARG A 33 -2.33 -17.04 -11.29
N SER A 34 -1.31 -16.72 -10.50
CA SER A 34 -0.97 -17.40 -9.24
C SER A 34 -1.51 -16.75 -7.96
N ASP A 35 -2.40 -15.76 -8.04
CA ASP A 35 -3.00 -15.16 -6.84
C ASP A 35 -3.57 -16.24 -5.92
N LYS A 36 -3.27 -16.13 -4.61
CA LYS A 36 -3.72 -17.08 -3.59
C LYS A 36 -5.16 -16.85 -3.17
N PHE A 37 -5.66 -15.64 -3.37
CA PHE A 37 -7.04 -15.22 -3.18
C PHE A 37 -7.36 -14.19 -4.28
N HIS A 38 -8.61 -14.11 -4.69
CA HIS A 38 -8.99 -13.25 -5.80
C HIS A 38 -8.97 -11.78 -5.39
N VAL A 39 -8.14 -10.98 -6.08
CA VAL A 39 -8.05 -9.53 -5.92
C VAL A 39 -8.61 -8.84 -7.16
N LYS A 40 -9.51 -7.88 -6.97
CA LYS A 40 -10.24 -7.20 -8.06
C LYS A 40 -9.56 -5.94 -8.54
N LYS A 41 -9.37 -4.98 -7.64
CA LYS A 41 -8.84 -3.64 -7.93
C LYS A 41 -8.33 -2.97 -6.66
N PHE A 42 -7.70 -1.82 -6.79
CA PHE A 42 -7.49 -0.92 -5.67
C PHE A 42 -8.84 -0.43 -5.15
N HIS A 43 -9.03 -0.47 -3.82
CA HIS A 43 -10.22 0.05 -3.16
C HIS A 43 -10.04 1.52 -2.77
N HIS A 44 -8.98 1.83 -2.01
CA HIS A 44 -8.58 3.19 -1.65
C HIS A 44 -7.13 3.24 -1.16
N VAL A 45 -6.63 4.45 -0.90
CA VAL A 45 -5.40 4.69 -0.12
C VAL A 45 -5.72 5.57 1.08
N GLU A 46 -5.25 5.18 2.27
CA GLU A 46 -5.45 5.96 3.49
C GLU A 46 -4.14 6.64 3.90
N PHE A 47 -4.19 7.96 4.03
CA PHE A 47 -3.17 8.77 4.65
C PHE A 47 -3.45 8.95 6.14
N TRP A 48 -2.42 8.76 6.95
CA TRP A 48 -2.40 9.26 8.31
C TRP A 48 -1.74 10.63 8.35
N CYS A 49 -2.36 11.55 9.08
CA CYS A 49 -1.96 12.94 9.11
C CYS A 49 -2.25 13.59 10.47
N SER A 50 -1.58 14.71 10.74
CA SER A 50 -1.76 15.47 11.98
C SER A 50 -3.05 16.29 11.99
N ASP A 51 -3.54 16.69 10.82
CA ASP A 51 -4.81 17.40 10.63
C ASP A 51 -5.44 16.98 9.30
N ALA A 52 -6.52 16.20 9.38
CA ALA A 52 -7.13 15.59 8.19
C ALA A 52 -7.89 16.57 7.31
N ILE A 53 -8.52 17.60 7.87
CA ILE A 53 -9.32 18.54 7.07
C ILE A 53 -8.46 19.44 6.20
N ASN A 54 -7.34 19.97 6.72
CA ASN A 54 -6.45 20.82 5.92
C ASN A 54 -5.78 20.03 4.79
N VAL A 55 -5.35 18.80 5.07
CA VAL A 55 -4.74 17.95 4.05
C VAL A 55 -5.79 17.56 2.99
N ALA A 56 -6.97 17.10 3.41
CA ALA A 56 -8.06 16.74 2.49
C ALA A 56 -8.47 17.92 1.61
N GLN A 57 -8.64 19.12 2.17
CA GLN A 57 -8.97 20.32 1.38
C GLN A 57 -7.86 20.69 0.39
N ARG A 58 -6.59 20.58 0.79
CA ARG A 58 -5.45 20.86 -0.09
C ARG A 58 -5.38 19.88 -1.25
N PHE A 59 -5.55 18.58 -0.98
CA PHE A 59 -5.58 17.56 -2.04
C PHE A 59 -6.83 17.70 -2.91
N SER A 60 -7.97 18.03 -2.31
CA SER A 60 -9.22 18.22 -3.03
C SER A 60 -9.11 19.36 -4.03
N TYR A 61 -8.60 20.51 -3.59
CA TYR A 61 -8.36 21.66 -4.47
C TYR A 61 -7.25 21.38 -5.50
N GLY A 62 -6.12 20.80 -5.07
CA GLY A 62 -4.94 20.64 -5.91
C GLY A 62 -5.08 19.54 -6.98
N LEU A 63 -5.83 18.49 -6.69
CA LEU A 63 -6.13 17.40 -7.64
C LEU A 63 -7.49 17.57 -8.32
N GLY A 64 -8.29 18.54 -7.88
CA GLY A 64 -9.67 18.72 -8.32
C GLY A 64 -10.53 17.49 -8.03
N ILE A 65 -10.36 16.87 -6.86
CA ILE A 65 -11.15 15.70 -6.45
C ILE A 65 -12.06 16.15 -5.29
N PRO A 66 -13.39 16.05 -5.42
CA PRO A 66 -14.29 16.50 -4.36
C PRO A 66 -14.20 15.60 -3.11
N ILE A 67 -14.41 16.21 -1.93
CA ILE A 67 -14.67 15.47 -0.70
C ILE A 67 -16.11 14.97 -0.73
N THR A 68 -16.32 13.65 -0.77
CA THR A 68 -17.65 13.05 -0.94
C THR A 68 -18.23 12.48 0.33
N GLU A 69 -17.38 12.04 1.26
CA GLU A 69 -17.78 11.44 2.53
C GLU A 69 -16.89 11.89 3.68
N LYS A 70 -17.40 11.72 4.89
CA LYS A 70 -16.67 12.02 6.11
C LYS A 70 -17.13 11.15 7.27
N SER A 71 -16.21 10.89 8.19
CA SER A 71 -16.51 10.41 9.54
C SER A 71 -15.76 11.29 10.53
N ASP A 72 -16.50 12.15 11.21
CA ASP A 72 -16.00 13.13 12.19
C ASP A 72 -16.97 13.26 13.37
N LEU A 73 -16.73 14.21 14.28
CA LEU A 73 -17.63 14.49 15.42
C LEU A 73 -19.09 14.71 15.01
N SER A 74 -19.34 15.34 13.86
CA SER A 74 -20.70 15.60 13.38
C SER A 74 -21.45 14.35 12.92
N THR A 75 -20.70 13.26 12.65
CA THR A 75 -21.23 11.93 12.35
C THR A 75 -21.23 10.99 13.56
N GLY A 76 -20.82 11.48 14.74
CA GLY A 76 -20.74 10.69 15.97
C GLY A 76 -19.41 9.96 16.19
N ASN A 77 -18.41 10.15 15.32
CA ASN A 77 -17.08 9.58 15.51
C ASN A 77 -16.24 10.48 16.43
N MET A 78 -15.98 9.98 17.64
CA MET A 78 -15.24 10.65 18.69
C MET A 78 -13.76 10.24 18.75
N VAL A 79 -13.33 9.32 17.88
CA VAL A 79 -11.99 8.71 17.88
C VAL A 79 -11.08 9.41 16.88
N HIS A 80 -11.57 9.62 15.66
CA HIS A 80 -10.79 10.21 14.57
C HIS A 80 -11.66 11.04 13.64
N ALA A 81 -11.00 11.91 12.87
CA ALA A 81 -11.60 12.61 11.75
C ALA A 81 -11.08 11.99 10.45
N SER A 82 -11.98 11.52 9.61
CA SER A 82 -11.70 10.92 8.30
C SER A 82 -12.48 11.65 7.21
N TYR A 83 -11.80 12.02 6.11
CA TYR A 83 -12.42 12.63 4.93
C TYR A 83 -12.03 11.87 3.68
N LEU A 84 -13.03 11.47 2.88
CA LEU A 84 -12.84 10.72 1.65
C LEU A 84 -12.94 11.66 0.45
N LEU A 85 -11.90 11.65 -0.38
CA LEU A 85 -11.90 12.23 -1.72
C LEU A 85 -12.20 11.13 -2.71
N HIS A 86 -13.13 11.39 -3.64
CA HIS A 86 -13.58 10.39 -4.61
C HIS A 86 -13.71 10.99 -6.01
N SER A 87 -13.19 10.29 -7.01
CA SER A 87 -13.39 10.62 -8.43
C SER A 87 -13.18 9.36 -9.30
N GLY A 88 -14.22 8.95 -10.02
CA GLY A 88 -14.22 7.66 -10.74
C GLY A 88 -14.12 6.47 -9.77
N ASP A 89 -13.11 5.63 -9.97
CA ASP A 89 -12.71 4.54 -9.06
C ASP A 89 -11.62 4.98 -8.05
N LEU A 90 -11.13 6.23 -8.09
CA LEU A 90 -10.10 6.70 -7.17
C LEU A 90 -10.74 7.13 -5.84
N ASN A 91 -10.25 6.52 -4.76
CA ASN A 91 -10.61 6.86 -3.38
C ASN A 91 -9.34 7.20 -2.57
N ILE A 92 -9.30 8.39 -1.99
CA ILE A 92 -8.20 8.84 -1.11
C ILE A 92 -8.80 9.26 0.23
N LEU A 93 -8.41 8.56 1.29
CA LEU A 93 -8.89 8.79 2.64
C LEU A 93 -7.82 9.50 3.46
N PHE A 94 -8.20 10.55 4.19
CA PHE A 94 -7.31 11.27 5.10
C PHE A 94 -7.83 11.16 6.52
N THR A 95 -7.03 10.59 7.42
CA THR A 95 -7.41 10.31 8.80
C THR A 95 -6.46 10.99 9.80
N ALA A 96 -7.02 11.64 10.83
CA ALA A 96 -6.28 12.23 11.92
C ALA A 96 -6.90 11.89 13.29
N PRO A 97 -6.09 11.63 14.34
CA PRO A 97 -6.61 11.35 15.68
C PRO A 97 -7.21 12.59 16.34
N TYR A 98 -8.35 12.42 17.02
CA TYR A 98 -8.76 13.37 18.05
C TYR A 98 -7.92 13.21 19.32
N SER A 99 -8.19 14.05 20.33
CA SER A 99 -7.67 13.81 21.67
C SER A 99 -8.31 12.53 22.24
N PRO A 100 -7.53 11.58 22.81
CA PRO A 100 -8.09 10.39 23.46
C PRO A 100 -9.15 10.71 24.52
N SER A 101 -9.00 11.86 25.20
CA SER A 101 -9.96 12.34 26.19
C SER A 101 -11.38 12.56 25.63
N VAL A 102 -11.52 12.81 24.33
CA VAL A 102 -12.83 13.01 23.68
C VAL A 102 -13.61 11.69 23.62
N ALA A 103 -12.92 10.58 23.32
CA ALA A 103 -13.51 9.25 23.37
C ALA A 103 -13.78 8.79 24.81
N GLU A 104 -12.95 9.21 25.78
CA GLU A 104 -13.10 8.85 27.20
C GLU A 104 -14.36 9.46 27.85
N ILE A 105 -14.85 10.61 27.38
CA ILE A 105 -16.06 11.27 27.91
C ILE A 105 -17.32 10.36 27.81
N LEU A 106 -17.31 9.36 26.92
CA LEU A 106 -18.41 8.42 26.70
C LEU A 106 -18.18 7.02 27.30
N THR A 107 -17.15 6.81 28.14
CA THR A 107 -16.77 5.52 28.77
C THR A 107 -17.83 4.82 29.64
N ARG A 108 -19.10 5.26 29.57
CA ARG A 108 -20.27 4.46 29.98
C ARG A 108 -20.81 3.55 28.87
N THR A 109 -20.28 3.60 27.65
CA THR A 109 -20.64 2.70 26.54
C THR A 109 -19.45 1.82 26.15
N THR A 110 -19.67 0.50 26.03
CA THR A 110 -18.65 -0.53 25.78
C THR A 110 -18.22 -0.66 24.31
N SER A 111 -18.69 0.21 23.41
CA SER A 111 -18.39 0.14 21.98
C SER A 111 -17.61 1.36 21.52
N SER A 112 -16.54 1.14 20.75
CA SER A 112 -15.81 2.20 20.04
C SER A 112 -16.74 2.91 19.06
N THR A 113 -16.56 4.22 18.87
CA THR A 113 -17.25 5.02 17.85
C THR A 113 -16.42 5.22 16.58
N ALA A 114 -15.27 4.54 16.47
CA ALA A 114 -14.42 4.64 15.30
C ALA A 114 -15.10 3.97 14.09
N SER A 115 -15.22 4.67 12.97
CA SER A 115 -15.70 4.07 11.71
C SER A 115 -14.66 3.15 11.06
N ILE A 116 -13.38 3.42 11.31
CA ILE A 116 -12.25 2.57 10.92
C ILE A 116 -11.79 1.86 12.20
N PRO A 117 -12.16 0.60 12.43
CA PRO A 117 -11.93 -0.05 13.71
C PRO A 117 -10.46 -0.40 13.96
N THR A 118 -9.65 -0.47 12.89
CA THR A 118 -8.20 -0.69 12.99
C THR A 118 -7.43 0.55 13.45
N PHE A 119 -8.10 1.70 13.57
CA PHE A 119 -7.45 2.96 13.99
C PHE A 119 -6.98 2.91 15.45
N ASN A 120 -5.73 3.29 15.68
CA ASN A 120 -5.15 3.38 17.01
C ASN A 120 -4.48 4.75 17.23
N HIS A 121 -4.90 5.46 18.29
CA HIS A 121 -4.39 6.79 18.62
C HIS A 121 -2.87 6.85 18.80
N SER A 122 -2.28 5.86 19.48
CA SER A 122 -0.84 5.82 19.75
C SER A 122 -0.08 5.61 18.44
N MET A 123 -0.52 4.64 17.63
CA MET A 123 0.11 4.35 16.35
C MET A 123 0.00 5.53 15.39
N ALA A 124 -1.17 6.16 15.28
CA ALA A 124 -1.37 7.32 14.42
C ALA A 124 -0.46 8.49 14.79
N ARG A 125 -0.35 8.79 16.10
CA ARG A 125 0.55 9.86 16.57
C ARG A 125 2.02 9.49 16.35
N SER A 126 2.42 8.26 16.63
CA SER A 126 3.78 7.78 16.39
C SER A 126 4.14 7.85 14.91
N PHE A 127 3.26 7.39 14.03
CA PHE A 127 3.42 7.45 12.57
C PHE A 127 3.60 8.90 12.10
N SER A 128 2.69 9.81 12.43
CA SER A 128 2.80 11.21 12.02
C SER A 128 4.02 11.93 12.62
N THR A 129 4.49 11.51 13.80
CA THR A 129 5.71 12.07 14.41
C THR A 129 6.97 11.59 13.69
N SER A 130 7.00 10.32 13.27
CA SER A 130 8.16 9.71 12.62
C SER A 130 8.26 10.04 11.14
N GLN A 131 7.14 9.95 10.41
CA GLN A 131 7.10 10.00 8.94
C GLN A 131 6.46 11.29 8.39
N GLY A 132 5.77 12.07 9.24
CA GLY A 132 4.99 13.22 8.79
C GLY A 132 3.68 12.81 8.12
N LEU A 133 3.37 13.40 6.96
CA LEU A 133 2.23 12.98 6.13
C LEU A 133 2.66 11.77 5.29
N GLY A 134 1.97 10.64 5.45
CA GLY A 134 2.31 9.41 4.73
C GLY A 134 1.11 8.49 4.54
N VAL A 135 1.24 7.56 3.59
CA VAL A 135 0.23 6.52 3.35
C VAL A 135 0.39 5.43 4.42
N ARG A 136 -0.68 5.18 5.19
CA ARG A 136 -0.73 4.11 6.18
C ARG A 136 -1.25 2.81 5.55
N ALA A 137 -2.31 2.90 4.74
CA ALA A 137 -2.95 1.72 4.17
C ALA A 137 -3.06 1.83 2.65
N VAL A 138 -2.65 0.77 1.96
CA VAL A 138 -2.99 0.51 0.56
C VAL A 138 -4.10 -0.52 0.58
N ALA A 139 -5.32 -0.11 0.22
CA ALA A 139 -6.49 -0.99 0.28
C ALA A 139 -6.78 -1.63 -1.07
N VAL A 140 -7.07 -2.92 -1.06
CA VAL A 140 -7.50 -3.71 -2.23
C VAL A 140 -8.83 -4.37 -1.95
N GLU A 141 -9.63 -4.50 -3.00
CA GLU A 141 -10.92 -5.20 -2.96
C GLU A 141 -10.71 -6.69 -3.32
N ALA A 142 -11.27 -7.58 -2.52
CA ALA A 142 -11.23 -9.03 -2.69
C ALA A 142 -12.64 -9.63 -2.59
N ASP A 143 -12.80 -10.89 -3.01
CA ASP A 143 -14.09 -11.59 -2.87
C ASP A 143 -14.49 -11.83 -1.40
N ASP A 144 -13.50 -12.05 -0.54
CA ASP A 144 -13.68 -12.35 0.88
C ASP A 144 -12.40 -11.97 1.65
N ALA A 145 -12.47 -10.90 2.43
CA ALA A 145 -11.37 -10.33 3.20
C ALA A 145 -10.95 -11.21 4.39
N GLU A 146 -11.85 -12.02 4.94
CA GLU A 146 -11.53 -12.99 6.00
C GLU A 146 -10.72 -14.15 5.42
N SER A 147 -11.20 -14.75 4.34
CA SER A 147 -10.50 -15.82 3.63
C SER A 147 -9.13 -15.35 3.12
N ALA A 148 -9.06 -14.16 2.50
CA ALA A 148 -7.81 -13.58 2.02
C ALA A 148 -6.79 -13.36 3.15
N PHE A 149 -7.24 -12.89 4.31
CA PHE A 149 -6.40 -12.77 5.50
C PHE A 149 -5.87 -14.13 5.95
N ASN A 150 -6.76 -15.10 6.16
CA ASN A 150 -6.39 -16.43 6.65
C ASN A 150 -5.40 -17.15 5.71
N ILE A 151 -5.62 -17.06 4.40
CA ILE A 151 -4.70 -17.59 3.38
C ILE A 151 -3.35 -16.89 3.48
N SER A 152 -3.32 -15.56 3.57
CA SER A 152 -2.08 -14.80 3.66
C SER A 152 -1.27 -15.15 4.91
N ILE A 153 -1.90 -15.23 6.08
CA ILE A 153 -1.25 -15.64 7.34
C ILE A 153 -0.73 -17.08 7.24
N SER A 154 -1.50 -18.00 6.66
CA SER A 154 -1.05 -19.39 6.44
C SER A 154 0.17 -19.48 5.52
N CYS A 155 0.37 -18.47 4.66
CA CYS A 155 1.53 -18.35 3.78
C CYS A 155 2.67 -17.54 4.41
N GLY A 156 2.56 -17.07 5.65
CA GLY A 156 3.64 -16.38 6.38
C GLY A 156 3.56 -14.87 6.40
N ALA A 157 2.43 -14.27 6.00
CA ALA A 157 2.22 -12.84 6.18
C ALA A 157 2.16 -12.47 7.67
N ARG A 158 2.62 -11.26 8.00
CA ARG A 158 2.56 -10.75 9.38
C ARG A 158 1.23 -10.02 9.61
N PRO A 159 0.42 -10.42 10.61
CA PRO A 159 -0.88 -9.81 10.84
C PRO A 159 -0.73 -8.40 11.44
N SER A 160 -1.45 -7.42 10.88
CA SER A 160 -1.61 -6.10 11.51
C SER A 160 -2.94 -6.04 12.28
N HIS A 161 -4.03 -6.43 11.64
CA HIS A 161 -5.35 -6.49 12.27
C HIS A 161 -6.16 -7.68 11.74
N PRO A 162 -6.77 -8.51 12.61
CA PRO A 162 -7.61 -9.62 12.18
C PRO A 162 -8.86 -9.12 11.44
N PRO A 163 -9.53 -9.99 10.68
CA PRO A 163 -10.80 -9.70 10.02
C PRO A 163 -11.82 -9.14 11.01
N MET A 164 -12.46 -8.05 10.62
CA MET A 164 -13.47 -7.39 11.42
C MET A 164 -14.56 -6.84 10.51
N GLU A 165 -15.80 -7.02 10.96
CA GLU A 165 -16.97 -6.44 10.32
C GLU A 165 -17.04 -4.93 10.57
N ILE A 166 -17.25 -4.17 9.50
CA ILE A 166 -17.63 -2.77 9.46
C ILE A 166 -18.96 -2.66 8.71
N ASN A 167 -19.68 -1.55 8.91
CA ASN A 167 -20.87 -1.11 8.15
C ASN A 167 -21.67 -2.23 7.44
N ASP A 168 -22.78 -2.67 8.05
CA ASP A 168 -23.76 -3.55 7.39
C ASP A 168 -23.19 -4.86 6.80
N GLY A 169 -22.15 -5.44 7.42
CA GLY A 169 -21.65 -6.78 7.10
C GLY A 169 -20.38 -6.84 6.25
N ILE A 170 -19.77 -5.70 5.90
CA ILE A 170 -18.52 -5.64 5.13
C ILE A 170 -17.34 -6.04 6.02
N ILE A 171 -16.50 -6.97 5.60
CA ILE A 171 -15.29 -7.34 6.34
C ILE A 171 -14.08 -6.57 5.83
N ILE A 172 -13.26 -6.11 6.78
CA ILE A 172 -11.91 -5.61 6.52
C ILE A 172 -10.87 -6.39 7.31
N SER A 173 -9.67 -6.52 6.76
CA SER A 173 -8.51 -7.09 7.44
C SER A 173 -7.23 -6.37 7.04
N GLU A 174 -6.17 -6.45 7.86
CA GLU A 174 -4.90 -5.77 7.57
C GLU A 174 -3.69 -6.68 7.81
N ILE A 175 -2.76 -6.61 6.86
CA ILE A 175 -1.50 -7.34 6.88
C ILE A 175 -0.37 -6.34 6.67
N GLU A 176 0.76 -6.54 7.36
CA GLU A 176 1.94 -5.71 7.14
C GLU A 176 2.46 -5.89 5.70
N LEU A 177 2.69 -4.78 5.00
CA LEU A 177 3.21 -4.78 3.62
C LEU A 177 4.71 -4.51 3.61
N TYR A 178 5.15 -3.33 4.03
CA TYR A 178 6.55 -2.93 4.23
C TYR A 178 6.60 -1.69 5.14
N GLY A 179 7.65 -1.54 5.95
CA GLY A 179 7.70 -0.52 7.01
C GLY A 179 6.44 -0.50 7.88
N ASP A 180 5.87 0.69 8.09
CA ASP A 180 4.58 0.89 8.77
C ASP A 180 3.38 0.89 7.81
N VAL A 181 3.54 0.48 6.55
CA VAL A 181 2.46 0.41 5.57
C VAL A 181 1.76 -0.95 5.68
N VAL A 182 0.43 -0.93 5.67
CA VAL A 182 -0.39 -2.14 5.64
C VAL A 182 -1.05 -2.32 4.27
N LEU A 183 -1.17 -3.58 3.85
CA LEU A 183 -2.14 -3.98 2.84
C LEU A 183 -3.45 -4.22 3.56
N ARG A 184 -4.44 -3.37 3.29
CA ARG A 184 -5.79 -3.55 3.81
C ARG A 184 -6.62 -4.29 2.78
N ILE A 185 -7.30 -5.35 3.18
CA ILE A 185 -8.17 -6.13 2.31
C ILE A 185 -9.61 -5.79 2.68
N TYR A 186 -10.40 -5.40 1.69
CA TYR A 186 -11.82 -5.12 1.78
C TYR A 186 -12.61 -6.20 1.07
N ASP A 187 -13.77 -6.54 1.62
CA ASP A 187 -14.81 -7.22 0.85
C ASP A 187 -15.25 -6.36 -0.34
N GLU A 188 -15.82 -7.04 -1.34
CA GLU A 188 -16.49 -6.37 -2.44
C GLU A 188 -17.64 -5.50 -1.93
N GLU A 189 -17.54 -4.21 -2.22
CA GLU A 189 -18.58 -3.23 -1.94
C GLU A 189 -19.31 -2.87 -3.23
N PRO A 190 -20.62 -2.56 -3.16
CA PRO A 190 -21.30 -1.93 -4.28
C PRO A 190 -20.61 -0.59 -4.60
N PRO A 191 -20.55 -0.17 -5.87
CA PRO A 191 -19.90 1.06 -6.25
C PRO A 191 -20.54 2.25 -5.52
N LEU A 192 -19.69 3.15 -5.02
CA LEU A 192 -20.12 4.40 -4.42
C LEU A 192 -21.04 5.14 -5.41
N ALA A 193 -22.14 5.68 -4.88
CA ALA A 193 -23.08 6.43 -5.71
C ALA A 193 -22.35 7.63 -6.32
N SER A 194 -22.29 7.67 -7.66
CA SER A 194 -21.74 8.80 -8.39
C SER A 194 -22.53 10.07 -8.00
N LYS A 195 -21.82 11.04 -7.45
CA LYS A 195 -22.32 12.40 -7.26
C LYS A 195 -21.85 13.21 -8.46
N ASP A 196 -22.75 13.93 -9.11
CA ASP A 196 -22.43 14.87 -10.19
C ASP A 196 -21.66 16.08 -9.61
N LEU A 197 -20.40 15.85 -9.26
CA LEU A 197 -19.47 16.86 -8.76
C LEU A 197 -18.40 17.08 -9.82
N GLU A 198 -18.08 18.34 -10.08
CA GLU A 198 -17.01 18.69 -11.02
C GLU A 198 -15.66 18.20 -10.48
N ASP A 199 -14.86 17.59 -11.36
CA ASP A 199 -13.51 17.13 -11.07
C ASP A 199 -12.56 17.42 -12.24
N PHE A 200 -11.26 17.20 -12.04
CA PHE A 200 -10.23 17.45 -13.07
C PHE A 200 -9.97 16.24 -13.98
N GLY A 201 -10.79 15.19 -13.95
CA GLY A 201 -10.65 14.04 -14.87
C GLY A 201 -9.74 12.90 -14.38
N ILE A 202 -9.33 12.88 -13.12
CA ILE A 202 -8.61 11.74 -12.53
C ILE A 202 -9.60 10.61 -12.28
N ARG A 203 -9.27 9.34 -12.55
CA ARG A 203 -10.26 8.25 -12.52
C ARG A 203 -9.90 7.05 -11.67
N ARG A 204 -8.63 6.71 -11.49
CA ARG A 204 -8.25 5.54 -10.68
C ARG A 204 -6.80 5.62 -10.21
N LEU A 205 -6.49 4.85 -9.19
CA LEU A 205 -5.13 4.52 -8.81
C LEU A 205 -4.55 3.51 -9.82
N ASP A 206 -3.47 3.89 -10.50
CA ASP A 206 -2.80 3.04 -11.48
C ASP A 206 -1.80 2.09 -10.79
N HIS A 207 -0.94 2.65 -9.96
CA HIS A 207 0.01 1.90 -9.15
C HIS A 207 0.43 2.66 -7.90
N VAL A 208 0.90 1.90 -6.90
CA VAL A 208 1.54 2.41 -5.69
C VAL A 208 3.00 1.95 -5.68
N ALA A 209 3.92 2.86 -5.36
CA ALA A 209 5.33 2.55 -5.28
C ALA A 209 5.86 2.64 -3.84
N GLY A 210 6.38 1.53 -3.32
CA GLY A 210 7.06 1.44 -2.03
C GLY A 210 8.57 1.57 -2.17
N ASN A 211 9.18 2.39 -1.32
CA ASN A 211 10.63 2.48 -1.16
C ASN A 211 11.05 1.61 0.02
N VAL A 212 11.95 0.67 -0.22
CA VAL A 212 12.38 -0.35 0.74
C VAL A 212 13.90 -0.44 0.85
N MET A 213 14.40 -1.03 1.92
CA MET A 213 15.84 -1.23 2.11
C MET A 213 16.38 -2.39 1.29
N ASN A 214 15.57 -3.44 1.08
CA ASN A 214 15.98 -4.69 0.42
C ASN A 214 14.87 -5.18 -0.51
N LEU A 215 15.03 -4.95 -1.81
CA LEU A 215 14.03 -5.31 -2.82
C LEU A 215 13.78 -6.83 -2.89
N PRO A 216 14.80 -7.71 -2.97
CA PRO A 216 14.56 -9.16 -3.01
C PRO A 216 13.76 -9.71 -1.83
N GLU A 217 14.03 -9.24 -0.62
CA GLU A 217 13.32 -9.69 0.59
C GLU A 217 11.85 -9.28 0.57
N VAL A 218 11.56 -8.01 0.26
CA VAL A 218 10.19 -7.51 0.23
C VAL A 218 9.41 -8.12 -0.94
N VAL A 219 10.01 -8.25 -2.12
CA VAL A 219 9.37 -8.93 -3.26
C VAL A 219 9.05 -10.37 -2.91
N LYS A 220 9.99 -11.12 -2.31
CA LYS A 220 9.73 -12.49 -1.86
C LYS A 220 8.59 -12.54 -0.85
N TYR A 221 8.60 -11.65 0.14
CA TYR A 221 7.56 -11.57 1.17
C TYR A 221 6.18 -11.29 0.57
N VAL A 222 6.03 -10.29 -0.30
CA VAL A 222 4.73 -9.95 -0.91
C VAL A 222 4.23 -11.08 -1.81
N LYS A 223 5.08 -11.60 -2.72
CA LYS A 223 4.71 -12.74 -3.58
C LYS A 223 4.29 -13.96 -2.75
N MET A 224 4.97 -14.20 -1.64
CA MET A 224 4.73 -15.35 -0.78
C MET A 224 3.31 -15.34 -0.22
N PHE A 225 2.76 -14.20 0.23
CA PHE A 225 1.41 -14.20 0.81
C PHE A 225 0.29 -13.82 -0.17
N THR A 226 0.55 -13.06 -1.23
CA THR A 226 -0.48 -12.70 -2.22
C THR A 226 -0.55 -13.67 -3.38
N GLY A 227 0.57 -14.27 -3.78
CA GLY A 227 0.69 -14.99 -5.05
C GLY A 227 0.84 -14.09 -6.28
N PHE A 228 1.00 -12.77 -6.10
CA PHE A 228 1.19 -11.83 -7.20
C PHE A 228 2.43 -12.20 -8.03
N HIS A 229 2.35 -11.98 -9.33
CA HIS A 229 3.45 -12.26 -10.25
C HIS A 229 4.26 -11.00 -10.56
N GLU A 230 5.48 -11.19 -11.04
CA GLU A 230 6.31 -10.10 -11.51
C GLU A 230 5.80 -9.61 -12.87
N PHE A 231 5.48 -8.32 -12.94
CA PHE A 231 4.94 -7.66 -14.12
C PHE A 231 6.04 -6.97 -14.94
N SER A 232 7.00 -6.35 -14.27
CA SER A 232 8.17 -5.72 -14.88
C SER A 232 9.29 -5.55 -13.86
N GLN A 233 10.51 -5.35 -14.35
CA GLN A 233 11.68 -5.05 -13.54
C GLN A 233 12.50 -3.97 -14.22
N PHE A 234 13.18 -3.15 -13.41
CA PHE A 234 14.14 -2.18 -13.88
C PHE A 234 15.36 -2.21 -12.97
N THR A 235 16.54 -2.24 -13.59
CA THR A 235 17.82 -2.05 -12.94
C THR A 235 18.34 -0.66 -13.26
N ILE A 236 19.34 -0.21 -12.51
CA ILE A 236 20.06 1.03 -12.81
C ILE A 236 20.58 1.11 -14.27
N ASN A 237 20.86 -0.03 -14.90
CA ASN A 237 21.38 -0.09 -16.27
C ASN A 237 20.28 0.06 -17.34
N ASP A 238 19.02 -0.28 -17.02
CA ASP A 238 17.90 -0.19 -17.96
C ASP A 238 17.39 1.25 -18.15
N LEU A 239 17.70 2.14 -17.19
CA LEU A 239 17.26 3.53 -17.20
C LEU A 239 18.21 4.37 -18.05
N THR A 240 18.22 4.12 -19.37
CA THR A 240 19.04 4.86 -20.34
C THR A 240 18.71 6.37 -20.27
N GLY A 241 19.71 7.19 -19.93
CA GLY A 241 19.56 8.64 -19.75
C GLY A 241 19.49 9.10 -18.29
N VAL A 242 19.35 8.17 -17.33
CA VAL A 242 19.33 8.46 -15.88
C VAL A 242 20.22 7.45 -15.13
N ILE A 243 21.51 7.41 -15.49
CA ILE A 243 22.57 6.79 -14.65
C ILE A 243 22.55 7.40 -13.23
N GLU A 244 21.93 8.59 -13.08
CA GLU A 244 21.70 9.30 -11.83
C GLU A 244 20.54 8.75 -10.97
N SER A 245 19.74 7.78 -11.44
CA SER A 245 18.52 7.34 -10.74
C SER A 245 18.81 6.49 -9.51
N GLY A 246 19.98 5.88 -9.41
CA GLY A 246 20.44 5.15 -8.23
C GLY A 246 19.39 4.21 -7.63
N LEU A 247 18.64 3.46 -8.45
CA LEU A 247 17.59 2.56 -7.96
C LEU A 247 17.49 1.28 -8.78
N ASN A 248 16.92 0.27 -8.13
CA ASN A 248 16.40 -0.96 -8.73
C ASN A 248 14.92 -1.05 -8.38
N SER A 249 14.09 -1.59 -9.26
CA SER A 249 12.67 -1.81 -8.99
C SER A 249 12.12 -3.08 -9.61
N ALA A 250 11.08 -3.60 -8.98
CA ALA A 250 10.26 -4.68 -9.50
C ALA A 250 8.78 -4.35 -9.25
N VAL A 251 7.93 -4.65 -10.23
CA VAL A 251 6.49 -4.45 -10.14
C VAL A 251 5.83 -5.80 -9.94
N LEU A 252 5.01 -5.91 -8.89
CA LEU A 252 4.15 -7.05 -8.64
C LEU A 252 2.71 -6.73 -9.07
N ALA A 253 2.04 -7.70 -9.66
CA ALA A 253 0.67 -7.56 -10.14
C ALA A 253 -0.22 -8.73 -9.69
N ASN A 254 -1.50 -8.45 -9.45
CA ASN A 254 -2.52 -9.50 -9.32
C ASN A 254 -2.80 -10.17 -10.68
N ASN A 255 -3.59 -11.24 -10.68
CA ASN A 255 -3.97 -12.00 -11.87
C ASN A 255 -4.62 -11.15 -12.97
N GLY A 256 -5.42 -10.16 -12.57
CA GLY A 256 -6.09 -9.20 -13.47
C GLY A 256 -5.20 -8.05 -13.91
N GLU A 257 -4.01 -7.92 -13.32
CA GLU A 257 -3.04 -6.83 -13.52
C GLU A 257 -3.67 -5.43 -13.34
N SER A 258 -4.67 -5.36 -12.47
CA SER A 258 -5.41 -4.17 -12.06
C SER A 258 -4.88 -3.55 -10.76
N VAL A 259 -4.12 -4.32 -9.99
CA VAL A 259 -3.40 -3.87 -8.78
C VAL A 259 -1.92 -4.04 -9.05
N LEU A 260 -1.20 -2.91 -9.11
CA LEU A 260 0.23 -2.86 -9.40
C LEU A 260 0.99 -2.27 -8.20
N LEU A 261 1.82 -3.10 -7.56
CA LEU A 261 2.69 -2.72 -6.45
C LEU A 261 4.13 -2.65 -6.96
N ASN A 262 4.62 -1.43 -7.16
CA ASN A 262 6.01 -1.18 -7.51
C ASN A 262 6.84 -1.15 -6.21
N ILE A 263 7.93 -1.90 -6.15
CA ILE A 263 8.83 -1.94 -5.01
C ILE A 263 10.21 -1.50 -5.50
N THR A 264 10.82 -0.56 -4.80
CA THR A 264 12.08 0.09 -5.22
C THR A 264 13.09 0.11 -4.09
N GLU A 265 14.35 -0.24 -4.37
CA GLU A 265 15.48 -0.13 -3.43
C GLU A 265 16.53 0.88 -3.92
N PRO A 266 17.34 1.46 -3.02
CA PRO A 266 18.47 2.29 -3.42
C PRO A 266 19.62 1.45 -3.99
N VAL A 267 20.27 1.97 -5.02
CA VAL A 267 21.58 1.51 -5.47
C VAL A 267 22.64 2.42 -4.86
N HIS A 268 23.60 1.82 -4.16
CA HIS A 268 24.71 2.53 -3.53
C HIS A 268 25.93 2.61 -4.46
N GLY A 269 26.85 3.54 -4.17
CA GLY A 269 28.09 3.70 -4.93
C GLY A 269 27.95 4.45 -6.26
N THR A 270 26.80 5.09 -6.48
CA THR A 270 26.54 5.99 -7.62
C THR A 270 27.14 7.38 -7.40
N GLU A 271 27.34 8.16 -8.47
CA GLU A 271 27.91 9.51 -8.40
C GLU A 271 27.09 10.46 -7.52
N ARG A 272 25.75 10.34 -7.60
CA ARG A 272 24.81 11.04 -6.73
C ARG A 272 24.13 10.05 -5.80
N LYS A 273 23.81 10.52 -4.61
CA LYS A 273 23.02 9.76 -3.65
C LYS A 273 21.66 9.41 -4.25
N SER A 274 21.28 8.14 -4.17
CA SER A 274 19.95 7.66 -4.55
C SER A 274 18.85 8.49 -3.88
N GLN A 275 17.84 8.90 -4.67
CA GLN A 275 16.63 9.51 -4.14
C GLN A 275 15.85 8.55 -3.23
N ILE A 276 15.97 7.24 -3.44
CA ILE A 276 15.37 6.21 -2.58
C ILE A 276 16.05 6.21 -1.23
N GLN A 277 17.38 6.29 -1.20
CA GLN A 277 18.12 6.44 0.06
C GLN A 277 17.76 7.75 0.78
N THR A 278 17.60 8.84 0.04
CA THR A 278 17.16 10.13 0.59
C THR A 278 15.76 10.03 1.20
N TYR A 279 14.83 9.34 0.52
CA TYR A 279 13.50 9.06 1.06
C TYR A 279 13.59 8.29 2.37
N LEU A 280 14.31 7.16 2.40
CA LEU A 280 14.40 6.28 3.56
C LEU A 280 14.94 7.01 4.80
N GLU A 281 15.89 7.92 4.62
CA GLU A 281 16.43 8.74 5.71
C GLU A 281 15.45 9.79 6.23
N HIS A 282 14.72 10.47 5.33
CA HIS A 282 13.79 11.53 5.71
C HIS A 282 12.44 11.00 6.19
N ASN A 283 12.01 9.84 5.67
CA ASN A 283 10.81 9.12 6.08
C ASN A 283 11.04 8.26 7.34
N GLN A 284 12.30 8.13 7.79
CA GLN A 284 12.71 7.25 8.90
C GLN A 284 12.42 5.76 8.67
N GLY A 285 12.51 5.31 7.41
CA GLY A 285 12.31 3.91 7.05
C GLY A 285 11.51 3.75 5.76
N GLU A 286 11.10 2.51 5.53
CA GLU A 286 10.34 2.08 4.35
C GLU A 286 8.93 2.67 4.34
N GLY A 287 8.39 2.91 3.15
CA GLY A 287 7.07 3.50 3.00
C GLY A 287 6.67 3.73 1.55
N VAL A 288 5.48 4.29 1.33
CA VAL A 288 5.03 4.66 -0.01
C VAL A 288 5.78 5.91 -0.50
N GLY A 289 6.58 5.75 -1.54
CA GLY A 289 7.33 6.82 -2.19
C GLY A 289 6.49 7.66 -3.14
N HIS A 290 5.63 7.02 -3.95
CA HIS A 290 4.69 7.72 -4.82
C HIS A 290 3.47 6.87 -5.16
N MET A 291 2.46 7.55 -5.73
CA MET A 291 1.29 6.93 -6.33
C MET A 291 1.07 7.55 -7.70
N ALA A 292 0.65 6.73 -8.66
CA ALA A 292 0.27 7.21 -9.98
C ALA A 292 -1.25 7.18 -10.12
N PHE A 293 -1.81 8.30 -10.54
CA PHE A 293 -3.24 8.42 -10.81
C PHE A 293 -3.46 8.48 -12.32
N ALA A 294 -4.33 7.61 -12.83
CA ALA A 294 -4.71 7.62 -14.22
C ALA A 294 -5.81 8.66 -14.45
N SER A 295 -5.62 9.49 -15.46
CA SER A 295 -6.61 10.47 -15.94
C SER A 295 -7.22 10.00 -17.25
N GLU A 296 -8.50 10.33 -17.47
CA GLU A 296 -9.16 10.10 -18.76
C GLU A 296 -8.71 11.10 -19.84
N ASP A 297 -8.29 12.31 -19.44
CA ASP A 297 -7.69 13.33 -20.29
C ASP A 297 -6.60 14.09 -19.52
N ILE A 298 -5.36 13.62 -19.66
CA ILE A 298 -4.21 14.20 -18.96
C ILE A 298 -3.92 15.65 -19.35
N PHE A 299 -4.38 16.11 -20.53
CA PHE A 299 -4.19 17.51 -20.94
C PHE A 299 -5.15 18.42 -20.20
N MET A 300 -6.41 17.99 -20.03
CA MET A 300 -7.38 18.74 -19.23
C MET A 300 -7.04 18.71 -17.74
N THR A 301 -6.62 17.57 -17.19
CA THR A 301 -6.22 17.46 -15.78
C THR A 301 -5.08 18.40 -15.39
N LYS A 302 -4.19 18.74 -16.33
CA LYS A 302 -3.01 19.59 -16.09
C LYS A 302 -3.23 21.07 -16.39
N LYS A 303 -4.40 21.46 -16.92
CA LYS A 303 -4.69 22.82 -17.35
C LYS A 303 -5.10 23.72 -16.19
#